data_AF-A0A5C3QNF1-F1
#
_entry.id   AF-A0A5C3QNF1-F1
#
_cell.length_a   1.000
_cell.length_b   1.000
_cell.length_c   1.000
_cell.angle_alpha   90.00
_cell.angle_beta   90.00
_cell.angle_gamma   90.00
#
_symmetry.space_group_name_H-M   'P 1'
#
loop_
_entity.id
_entity.type
_entity.pdbx_description
1 polymer ?
#
loop_
_entity_poly.entity_id
_entity_poly.type
_entity_poly.pdbx_seq_one_letter_code
_entity_poly.pdbx_strand_id
1 'polypeptide(L)'
;MSNRIDNQREYEIRDLIRKVSGFKNPAHPDFQQRREVLQSLIKLTQSPTAMLKMLAAHEIPQFFNNFADLEEDAINAIYDLCEDPESKVRIAGYLSIGRISKIDRKWIKRNADVLIQLLQSDEPTEAKKVREALVEHINLDAAVTLGVFCDQIIPSDEATDEEEQALRVRLRELVLEFLKEKAHPILEQHVLPESDAEGVLLDRITKEIGGDHFHQLSQQHVTVLVQDFLGRLQASPKLQEATLKALYRRAEQCVLSKTSEAPNKALFYLDEAAALMGKQGVTEQAAFLQHAYQSLLRTSRGLPIDLRTSYVCRVVNYFSILKISDGQSEVVGPIYEQLASLSTMLLQSLLTEKKDSVKPTSRVPEACLVLLRAYRQHKTSNGPRVSLVTLLPYLKQIVETQPFDADAAWPELQKLARVNHRGNLHFCSCPCPTNNLYFAFPF
;
A
#
# COMPACT_ATOMS: atom_id res chain seq x y z
N MET A 1 13.06 -42.36 -37.01
CA MET A 1 12.32 -43.45 -36.34
C MET A 1 11.69 -42.99 -35.02
N SER A 2 12.39 -42.18 -34.19
CA SER A 2 11.84 -41.64 -32.91
C SER A 2 10.46 -41.00 -33.03
N ASN A 3 10.26 -40.03 -33.94
CA ASN A 3 8.95 -39.37 -34.10
C ASN A 3 7.80 -40.32 -34.45
N ARG A 4 8.05 -41.43 -35.15
CA ARG A 4 6.98 -42.41 -35.46
C ARG A 4 6.57 -43.20 -34.20
N ILE A 5 7.53 -43.52 -33.33
CA ILE A 5 7.27 -44.21 -32.07
C ILE A 5 6.52 -43.28 -31.12
N ASP A 6 6.91 -42.02 -31.04
CA ASP A 6 6.24 -41.04 -30.17
C ASP A 6 4.83 -40.71 -30.63
N ASN A 7 4.60 -40.58 -31.94
CA ASN A 7 3.24 -40.41 -32.49
C ASN A 7 2.36 -41.63 -32.23
N GLN A 8 2.93 -42.83 -32.30
CA GLN A 8 2.21 -44.06 -31.98
C GLN A 8 1.84 -44.12 -30.49
N ARG A 9 2.78 -43.77 -29.61
CA ARG A 9 2.55 -43.67 -28.15
C ARG A 9 1.48 -42.63 -27.81
N GLU A 10 1.52 -41.46 -28.46
CA GLU A 10 0.48 -40.44 -28.31
C GLU A 10 -0.90 -40.98 -28.71
N TYR A 11 -0.98 -41.66 -29.85
CA TYR A 11 -2.24 -42.25 -30.32
C TYR A 11 -2.78 -43.27 -29.32
N GLU A 12 -1.93 -44.17 -28.83
CA GLU A 12 -2.29 -45.21 -27.86
C GLU A 12 -2.81 -44.61 -26.55
N ILE A 13 -2.11 -43.64 -25.96
CA ILE A 13 -2.54 -43.03 -24.71
C ILE A 13 -3.83 -42.21 -24.89
N ARG A 14 -4.00 -41.50 -26.02
CA ARG A 14 -5.25 -40.77 -26.33
C ARG A 14 -6.44 -41.71 -26.47
N ASP A 15 -6.24 -42.89 -27.08
CA ASP A 15 -7.29 -43.90 -27.19
C ASP A 15 -7.68 -44.47 -25.81
N LEU A 16 -6.70 -44.74 -24.95
CA LEU A 16 -6.94 -45.15 -23.56
C LEU A 16 -7.73 -44.08 -22.78
N ILE A 17 -7.30 -42.81 -22.85
CA ILE A 17 -8.02 -41.68 -22.22
C ILE A 17 -9.47 -41.63 -22.69
N ARG A 18 -9.71 -41.74 -24.01
CA ARG A 18 -11.06 -41.70 -24.57
C ARG A 18 -11.93 -42.81 -24.00
N LYS A 19 -11.41 -44.04 -23.93
CA LYS A 19 -12.12 -45.21 -23.38
C LYS A 19 -12.52 -44.99 -21.92
N VAL A 20 -11.60 -44.47 -21.09
CA VAL A 20 -11.84 -44.35 -19.64
C VAL A 20 -12.49 -43.03 -19.22
N SER A 21 -12.63 -42.07 -20.13
CA SER A 21 -13.14 -40.72 -19.84
C SER A 21 -14.57 -40.71 -19.25
N GLY A 22 -15.40 -41.69 -19.63
CA GLY A 22 -16.78 -41.85 -19.15
C GLY A 22 -16.90 -42.52 -17.78
N PHE A 23 -15.86 -43.21 -17.30
CA PHE A 23 -15.92 -44.02 -16.07
C PHE A 23 -15.65 -43.18 -14.81
N LYS A 24 -16.41 -42.10 -14.59
CA LYS A 24 -16.16 -41.20 -13.44
C LYS A 24 -16.63 -41.73 -12.08
N ASN A 25 -17.56 -42.69 -12.08
CA ASN A 25 -18.10 -43.28 -10.85
C ASN A 25 -17.13 -44.34 -10.30
N PRO A 26 -16.65 -44.23 -9.04
CA PRO A 26 -15.80 -45.24 -8.41
C PRO A 26 -16.40 -46.65 -8.38
N ALA A 27 -17.73 -46.78 -8.43
CA ALA A 27 -18.42 -48.07 -8.49
C ALA A 27 -18.42 -48.71 -9.88
N HIS A 28 -17.96 -48.02 -10.93
CA HIS A 28 -17.88 -48.59 -12.27
C HIS A 28 -16.80 -49.68 -12.32
N PRO A 29 -17.05 -50.87 -12.90
CA PRO A 29 -16.09 -51.97 -12.94
C PRO A 29 -14.72 -51.57 -13.50
N ASP A 30 -14.73 -50.73 -14.56
CA ASP A 30 -13.52 -50.25 -15.22
C ASP A 30 -12.94 -48.95 -14.63
N PHE A 31 -13.44 -48.47 -13.48
CA PHE A 31 -12.89 -47.26 -12.85
C PHE A 31 -11.39 -47.40 -12.57
N GLN A 32 -10.94 -48.61 -12.22
CA GLN A 32 -9.53 -48.89 -11.93
C GLN A 32 -8.61 -48.61 -13.13
N GLN A 33 -9.09 -48.72 -14.37
CA GLN A 33 -8.30 -48.40 -15.57
C GLN A 33 -7.92 -46.91 -15.62
N ARG A 34 -8.71 -46.02 -14.99
CA ARG A 34 -8.36 -44.60 -14.86
C ARG A 34 -7.08 -44.40 -14.04
N ARG A 35 -6.81 -45.29 -13.08
CA ARG A 35 -5.59 -45.26 -12.27
C ARG A 35 -4.37 -45.51 -13.12
N GLU A 36 -4.43 -46.55 -13.95
CA GLU A 36 -3.34 -46.93 -14.87
C GLU A 36 -3.07 -45.83 -15.89
N VAL A 37 -4.12 -45.17 -16.39
CA VAL A 37 -4.01 -44.01 -17.27
C VAL A 37 -3.32 -42.85 -16.55
N LEU A 38 -3.73 -42.50 -15.33
CA LEU A 38 -3.07 -41.44 -14.55
C LEU A 38 -1.59 -41.76 -14.30
N GLN A 39 -1.26 -42.98 -13.86
CA GLN A 39 0.13 -43.41 -13.67
C GLN A 39 0.95 -43.35 -14.96
N SER A 40 0.33 -43.67 -16.10
CA SER A 40 0.99 -43.57 -17.41
C SER A 40 1.22 -42.11 -17.81
N LEU A 41 0.25 -41.21 -17.56
CA LEU A 41 0.39 -39.78 -17.80
C LEU A 41 1.48 -39.16 -16.93
N ILE A 42 1.55 -39.54 -15.65
CA ILE A 42 2.63 -39.13 -14.74
C ILE A 42 3.99 -39.51 -15.33
N LYS A 43 4.16 -40.75 -15.80
CA LYS A 43 5.41 -41.19 -16.45
C LYS A 43 5.73 -40.43 -17.74
N LEU A 44 4.70 -40.02 -18.50
CA LEU A 44 4.89 -39.28 -19.75
C LEU A 44 5.43 -37.86 -19.55
N THR A 45 5.32 -37.29 -18.34
CA THR A 45 5.96 -35.99 -18.03
C THR A 45 7.48 -36.01 -18.19
N GLN A 46 8.08 -37.20 -18.02
CA GLN A 46 9.52 -37.43 -18.14
C GLN A 46 9.94 -37.92 -19.56
N SER A 47 9.02 -37.90 -20.53
CA SER A 47 9.31 -38.26 -21.92
C SER A 47 10.36 -37.32 -22.54
N PRO A 48 11.26 -37.76 -23.44
CA PRO A 48 12.15 -36.83 -24.14
C PRO A 48 11.41 -35.90 -25.14
N THR A 49 10.13 -36.15 -25.40
CA THR A 49 9.37 -35.49 -26.49
C THR A 49 8.33 -34.54 -25.91
N ALA A 50 8.48 -33.23 -26.18
CA ALA A 50 7.60 -32.18 -25.67
C ALA A 50 6.11 -32.39 -25.96
N MET A 51 5.77 -32.96 -27.12
CA MET A 51 4.39 -33.31 -27.47
C MET A 51 3.74 -34.25 -26.44
N LEU A 52 4.46 -35.26 -25.96
CA LEU A 52 3.97 -36.20 -24.96
C LEU A 52 3.92 -35.57 -23.56
N LYS A 53 4.86 -34.68 -23.24
CA LYS A 53 4.83 -33.91 -21.98
C LYS A 53 3.63 -32.97 -21.93
N MET A 54 3.37 -32.23 -23.00
CA MET A 54 2.19 -31.35 -23.11
C MET A 54 0.88 -32.13 -23.05
N LEU A 55 0.84 -33.32 -23.65
CA LEU A 55 -0.31 -34.22 -23.51
C LEU A 55 -0.53 -34.61 -22.06
N ALA A 56 0.53 -35.01 -21.35
CA ALA A 56 0.45 -35.30 -19.91
C ALA A 56 -0.07 -34.09 -19.12
N ALA A 57 0.51 -32.91 -19.33
CA ALA A 57 0.07 -31.67 -18.67
C ALA A 57 -1.42 -31.38 -18.88
N HIS A 58 -1.91 -31.60 -20.10
CA HIS A 58 -3.30 -31.33 -20.48
C HIS A 58 -4.29 -32.30 -19.82
N GLU A 59 -3.92 -33.58 -19.74
CA GLU A 59 -4.82 -34.67 -19.41
C GLU A 59 -4.78 -35.06 -17.92
N ILE A 60 -3.65 -34.90 -17.22
CA ILE A 60 -3.53 -35.19 -15.77
C ILE A 60 -4.68 -34.57 -14.95
N PRO A 61 -5.06 -33.28 -15.14
CA PRO A 61 -6.18 -32.70 -14.39
C PRO A 61 -7.48 -33.50 -14.49
N GLN A 62 -7.79 -34.13 -15.63
CA GLN A 62 -9.02 -34.90 -15.80
C GLN A 62 -9.13 -36.12 -14.86
N PHE A 63 -8.00 -36.60 -14.35
CA PHE A 63 -7.90 -37.80 -13.52
C PHE A 63 -7.44 -37.50 -12.08
N PHE A 64 -7.13 -36.24 -11.79
CA PHE A 64 -6.36 -35.84 -10.62
C PHE A 64 -7.02 -36.25 -9.29
N ASN A 65 -8.29 -35.91 -9.07
CA ASN A 65 -9.01 -36.19 -7.82
C ASN A 65 -9.69 -37.57 -7.78
N ASN A 66 -9.38 -38.47 -8.73
CA ASN A 66 -9.93 -39.81 -8.75
C ASN A 66 -9.26 -40.73 -7.71
N PHE A 67 -7.99 -40.47 -7.38
CA PHE A 67 -7.14 -41.34 -6.56
C PHE A 67 -6.27 -40.52 -5.62
N ALA A 68 -6.71 -40.37 -4.37
CA ALA A 68 -6.04 -39.52 -3.37
C ALA A 68 -4.56 -39.88 -3.15
N ASP A 69 -4.20 -41.16 -3.30
CA ASP A 69 -2.83 -41.66 -3.12
C ASP A 69 -1.90 -41.32 -4.30
N LEU A 70 -2.43 -40.83 -5.42
CA LEU A 70 -1.66 -40.41 -6.60
C LEU A 70 -1.66 -38.89 -6.82
N GLU A 71 -2.40 -38.12 -6.01
CA GLU A 71 -2.51 -36.65 -6.20
C GLU A 71 -1.16 -35.96 -6.04
N GLU A 72 -0.37 -36.35 -5.03
CA GLU A 72 0.95 -35.78 -4.77
C GLU A 72 1.94 -36.10 -5.92
N ASP A 73 1.95 -37.35 -6.39
CA ASP A 73 2.78 -37.72 -7.55
C ASP A 73 2.35 -36.97 -8.81
N ALA A 74 1.04 -36.80 -9.02
CA ALA A 74 0.50 -36.11 -10.16
C ALA A 74 0.84 -34.61 -10.16
N ILE A 75 0.69 -33.93 -9.03
CA ILE A 75 1.01 -32.50 -8.95
C ILE A 75 2.51 -32.25 -9.04
N ASN A 76 3.35 -33.09 -8.42
CA ASN A 76 4.80 -32.96 -8.51
C ASN A 76 5.27 -33.16 -9.96
N ALA A 77 4.68 -34.12 -10.68
CA ALA A 77 4.95 -34.29 -12.10
C ALA A 77 4.52 -33.07 -12.95
N ILE A 78 3.49 -32.33 -12.54
CA ILE A 78 3.13 -31.05 -13.19
C ILE A 78 4.14 -29.95 -12.87
N TYR A 79 4.66 -29.88 -11.64
CA TYR A 79 5.71 -28.94 -11.27
C TYR A 79 7.01 -29.20 -12.04
N ASP A 80 7.39 -30.46 -12.25
CA ASP A 80 8.53 -30.80 -13.11
C ASP A 80 8.37 -30.23 -14.53
N LEU A 81 7.15 -30.23 -15.07
CA LEU A 81 6.86 -29.65 -16.39
C LEU A 81 6.96 -28.11 -16.39
N CYS A 82 6.75 -27.45 -15.25
CA CYS A 82 6.93 -26.00 -15.11
C CYS A 82 8.41 -25.59 -15.19
N GLU A 83 9.34 -26.52 -15.02
CA GLU A 83 10.79 -26.32 -15.11
C GLU A 83 11.38 -26.87 -16.42
N ASP A 84 10.53 -27.31 -17.36
CA ASP A 84 10.96 -27.92 -18.62
C ASP A 84 11.82 -26.95 -19.47
N PRO A 85 12.84 -27.42 -20.21
CA PRO A 85 13.61 -26.55 -21.11
C PRO A 85 12.76 -25.89 -22.20
N GLU A 86 11.67 -26.53 -22.65
CA GLU A 86 10.79 -25.99 -23.69
C GLU A 86 9.66 -25.15 -23.11
N SER A 87 9.63 -23.85 -23.46
CA SER A 87 8.61 -22.88 -23.04
C SER A 87 7.16 -23.35 -23.21
N LYS A 88 6.85 -24.03 -24.33
CA LYS A 88 5.50 -24.54 -24.58
C LYS A 88 5.07 -25.61 -23.58
N VAL A 89 6.02 -26.42 -23.09
CA VAL A 89 5.77 -27.42 -22.05
C VAL A 89 5.55 -26.72 -20.70
N ARG A 90 6.39 -25.73 -20.35
CA ARG A 90 6.20 -24.92 -19.14
C ARG A 90 4.84 -24.25 -19.08
N ILE A 91 4.43 -23.60 -20.17
CA ILE A 91 3.10 -22.99 -20.31
C ILE A 91 1.99 -24.03 -20.11
N ALA A 92 2.13 -25.24 -20.65
CA ALA A 92 1.16 -26.31 -20.43
C ALA A 92 1.09 -26.72 -18.95
N GLY A 93 2.23 -26.77 -18.25
CA GLY A 93 2.32 -26.94 -16.80
C GLY A 93 1.58 -25.86 -16.03
N TYR A 94 1.82 -24.58 -16.32
CA TYR A 94 1.17 -23.44 -15.66
C TYR A 94 -0.37 -23.50 -15.80
N LEU A 95 -0.85 -23.85 -17.00
CA LEU A 95 -2.29 -24.02 -17.26
C LEU A 95 -2.87 -25.23 -16.50
N SER A 96 -2.08 -26.29 -16.33
CA SER A 96 -2.46 -27.48 -15.57
C SER A 96 -2.63 -27.18 -14.09
N ILE A 97 -1.72 -26.39 -13.50
CA ILE A 97 -1.83 -25.87 -12.12
C ILE A 97 -3.20 -25.19 -11.89
N GLY A 98 -3.58 -24.27 -12.79
CA GLY A 98 -4.88 -23.58 -12.70
C GLY A 98 -6.08 -24.53 -12.80
N ARG A 99 -5.99 -25.58 -13.63
CA ARG A 99 -7.04 -26.61 -13.73
C ARG A 99 -7.13 -27.46 -12.47
N ILE A 100 -6.00 -27.84 -11.88
CA ILE A 100 -5.98 -28.62 -10.64
C ILE A 100 -6.59 -27.82 -9.49
N SER A 101 -6.25 -26.54 -9.35
CA SER A 101 -6.86 -25.65 -8.35
C SER A 101 -8.38 -25.50 -8.51
N LYS A 102 -8.91 -25.57 -9.74
CA LYS A 102 -10.36 -25.57 -10.01
C LYS A 102 -11.04 -26.88 -9.58
N ILE A 103 -10.31 -27.99 -9.64
CA ILE A 103 -10.82 -29.33 -9.34
C ILE A 103 -10.83 -29.59 -7.84
N ASP A 104 -9.77 -29.20 -7.15
CA ASP A 104 -9.66 -29.36 -5.71
C ASP A 104 -9.00 -28.13 -5.07
N ARG A 105 -9.80 -27.41 -4.27
CA ARG A 105 -9.42 -26.16 -3.64
C ARG A 105 -8.27 -26.29 -2.64
N LYS A 106 -7.99 -27.50 -2.11
CA LYS A 106 -6.88 -27.71 -1.17
C LYS A 106 -5.52 -27.35 -1.76
N TRP A 107 -5.40 -27.40 -3.08
CA TRP A 107 -4.17 -27.07 -3.79
C TRP A 107 -3.98 -25.58 -4.06
N ILE A 108 -5.01 -24.74 -3.89
CA ILE A 108 -4.96 -23.31 -4.24
C ILE A 108 -3.76 -22.63 -3.57
N LYS A 109 -3.54 -22.86 -2.27
CA LYS A 109 -2.45 -22.21 -1.53
C LYS A 109 -1.07 -22.56 -2.12
N ARG A 110 -0.77 -23.85 -2.26
CA ARG A 110 0.53 -24.33 -2.78
C ARG A 110 0.71 -23.91 -4.24
N ASN A 111 -0.34 -24.03 -5.05
CA ASN A 111 -0.31 -23.65 -6.46
C ASN A 111 -0.13 -22.14 -6.66
N ALA A 112 -0.76 -21.30 -5.82
CA ALA A 112 -0.53 -19.86 -5.85
C ALA A 112 0.92 -19.52 -5.50
N ASP A 113 1.53 -20.20 -4.51
CA ASP A 113 2.94 -20.00 -4.15
C ASP A 113 3.87 -20.34 -5.31
N VAL A 114 3.68 -21.51 -5.95
CA VAL A 114 4.43 -21.90 -7.16
C VAL A 114 4.26 -20.87 -8.28
N LEU A 115 3.01 -20.44 -8.56
CA LEU A 115 2.75 -19.44 -9.60
C LEU A 115 3.41 -18.09 -9.30
N ILE A 116 3.49 -17.67 -8.03
CA ILE A 116 4.20 -16.45 -7.66
C ILE A 116 5.69 -16.60 -7.97
N GLN A 117 6.33 -17.71 -7.61
CA GLN A 117 7.73 -17.95 -7.93
C GLN A 117 8.00 -17.87 -9.45
N LEU A 118 7.06 -18.40 -10.26
CA LEU A 118 7.10 -18.37 -11.72
C LEU A 118 6.89 -16.98 -12.34
N LEU A 119 6.45 -15.96 -11.57
CA LEU A 119 6.39 -14.57 -12.07
C LEU A 119 7.76 -14.03 -12.49
N GLN A 120 8.83 -14.64 -12.01
CA GLN A 120 10.22 -14.27 -12.32
C GLN A 120 10.67 -14.68 -13.72
N SER A 121 9.83 -15.38 -14.50
CA SER A 121 10.14 -15.72 -15.89
C SER A 121 10.48 -14.46 -16.71
N ASP A 122 11.68 -14.46 -17.30
CA ASP A 122 12.12 -13.42 -18.23
C ASP A 122 11.41 -13.50 -19.59
N GLU A 123 10.73 -14.62 -19.89
CA GLU A 123 9.95 -14.77 -21.12
C GLU A 123 8.58 -14.07 -20.99
N PRO A 124 8.26 -13.04 -21.80
CA PRO A 124 7.04 -12.23 -21.61
C PRO A 124 5.73 -13.02 -21.80
N THR A 125 5.74 -14.01 -22.69
CA THR A 125 4.63 -14.93 -22.98
C THR A 125 4.30 -15.79 -21.77
N GLU A 126 5.32 -16.33 -21.10
CA GLU A 126 5.16 -17.10 -19.86
C GLU A 126 4.72 -16.23 -18.71
N ALA A 127 5.39 -15.09 -18.49
CA ALA A 127 5.01 -14.15 -17.44
C ALA A 127 3.56 -13.68 -17.61
N LYS A 128 3.06 -13.52 -18.84
CA LYS A 128 1.65 -13.24 -19.10
C LYS A 128 0.74 -14.39 -18.65
N LYS A 129 1.10 -15.64 -18.97
CA LYS A 129 0.32 -16.84 -18.60
C LYS A 129 0.27 -17.05 -17.09
N VAL A 130 1.37 -16.81 -16.39
CA VAL A 130 1.43 -16.86 -14.93
C VAL A 130 0.51 -15.81 -14.30
N ARG A 131 0.56 -14.55 -14.77
CA ARG A 131 -0.34 -13.49 -14.31
C ARG A 131 -1.82 -13.83 -14.55
N GLU A 132 -2.15 -14.39 -15.72
CA GLU A 132 -3.51 -14.89 -16.02
C GLU A 132 -3.93 -15.97 -15.01
N ALA A 133 -3.06 -16.95 -14.72
CA ALA A 133 -3.34 -18.00 -13.76
C ALA A 133 -3.52 -17.47 -12.32
N LEU A 134 -2.74 -16.48 -11.89
CA LEU A 134 -2.90 -15.84 -10.58
C LEU A 134 -4.23 -15.08 -10.46
N VAL A 135 -4.67 -14.40 -11.53
CA VAL A 135 -6.01 -13.79 -11.58
C VAL A 135 -7.12 -14.85 -11.46
N GLU A 136 -6.93 -16.01 -12.07
CA GLU A 136 -7.87 -17.13 -11.86
C GLU A 136 -7.86 -17.62 -10.41
N HIS A 137 -6.71 -17.68 -9.74
CA HIS A 137 -6.63 -18.11 -8.33
C HIS A 137 -7.34 -17.12 -7.40
N ILE A 138 -7.22 -15.81 -7.64
CA ILE A 138 -8.00 -14.79 -6.92
C ILE A 138 -9.51 -15.06 -7.06
N ASN A 139 -9.98 -15.44 -8.25
CA ASN A 139 -11.38 -15.78 -8.48
C ASN A 139 -11.82 -17.07 -7.80
N LEU A 140 -10.93 -18.03 -7.61
CA LEU A 140 -11.24 -19.28 -6.93
C LEU A 140 -11.34 -19.08 -5.42
N ASP A 141 -10.35 -18.41 -4.85
CA ASP A 141 -10.27 -18.09 -3.43
C ASP A 141 -9.34 -16.90 -3.19
N ALA A 142 -9.93 -15.71 -3.12
CA ALA A 142 -9.19 -14.47 -2.90
C ALA A 142 -8.49 -14.45 -1.54
N ALA A 143 -9.11 -14.98 -0.48
CA ALA A 143 -8.55 -14.95 0.87
C ALA A 143 -7.27 -15.78 0.95
N VAL A 144 -7.30 -17.02 0.46
CA VAL A 144 -6.11 -17.89 0.42
C VAL A 144 -5.03 -17.28 -0.45
N THR A 145 -5.38 -16.82 -1.66
CA THR A 145 -4.42 -16.29 -2.63
C THR A 145 -3.76 -15.00 -2.11
N LEU A 146 -4.54 -14.08 -1.51
CA LEU A 146 -4.00 -12.88 -0.87
C LEU A 146 -3.08 -13.22 0.29
N GLY A 147 -3.38 -14.27 1.06
CA GLY A 147 -2.51 -14.76 2.12
C GLY A 147 -1.11 -15.06 1.60
N VAL A 148 -1.02 -15.74 0.45
CA VAL A 148 0.26 -16.05 -0.19
C VAL A 148 0.95 -14.79 -0.72
N PHE A 149 0.21 -13.85 -1.35
CA PHE A 149 0.82 -12.57 -1.74
C PHE A 149 1.39 -11.80 -0.55
N CYS A 150 0.69 -11.80 0.58
CA CYS A 150 1.16 -11.16 1.81
C CYS A 150 2.46 -11.79 2.30
N ASP A 151 2.54 -13.13 2.31
CA ASP A 151 3.76 -13.87 2.72
C ASP A 151 4.99 -13.46 1.88
N GLN A 152 4.80 -13.12 0.60
CA GLN A 152 5.88 -12.71 -0.31
C GLN A 152 6.22 -11.21 -0.22
N ILE A 153 5.25 -10.37 0.14
CA ILE A 153 5.46 -8.92 0.29
C ILE A 153 6.16 -8.62 1.61
N ILE A 154 5.77 -9.27 2.68
CA ILE A 154 6.27 -8.99 4.03
C ILE A 154 7.68 -9.57 4.16
N PRO A 155 8.70 -8.78 4.56
CA PRO A 155 10.03 -9.31 4.83
C PRO A 155 10.00 -10.31 5.98
N SER A 156 10.67 -11.44 5.80
CA SER A 156 10.88 -12.47 6.82
C SER A 156 12.18 -12.26 7.58
N ASP A 157 12.24 -12.71 8.83
CA ASP A 157 13.44 -12.67 9.70
C ASP A 157 14.52 -13.72 9.40
N GLU A 158 14.30 -14.56 8.39
CA GLU A 158 15.22 -15.64 8.07
C GLU A 158 16.56 -15.09 7.59
N ALA A 159 17.65 -15.54 8.24
CA ALA A 159 19.00 -15.25 7.80
C ALA A 159 19.25 -15.96 6.47
N THR A 160 19.08 -15.22 5.39
CA THR A 160 19.32 -15.66 4.01
C THR A 160 20.65 -15.10 3.52
N ASP A 161 21.27 -15.79 2.57
CA ASP A 161 22.45 -15.25 1.89
C ASP A 161 22.06 -14.08 0.95
N GLU A 162 23.07 -13.36 0.45
CA GLU A 162 22.85 -12.18 -0.39
C GLU A 162 22.10 -12.51 -1.70
N GLU A 163 22.29 -13.71 -2.25
CA GLU A 163 21.65 -14.14 -3.49
C GLU A 163 20.17 -14.42 -3.26
N GLU A 164 19.84 -15.19 -2.22
CA GLU A 164 18.46 -15.47 -1.82
C GLU A 164 17.73 -14.18 -1.43
N GLN A 165 18.41 -13.26 -0.73
CA GLN A 165 17.83 -11.97 -0.40
C GLN A 165 17.52 -11.13 -1.66
N ALA A 166 18.41 -11.14 -2.66
CA ALA A 166 18.18 -10.47 -3.94
C ALA A 166 16.98 -11.08 -4.69
N LEU A 167 16.84 -12.41 -4.68
CA LEU A 167 15.70 -13.11 -5.26
C LEU A 167 14.38 -12.74 -4.55
N ARG A 168 14.37 -12.71 -3.21
CA ARG A 168 13.18 -12.29 -2.43
C ARG A 168 12.80 -10.83 -2.72
N VAL A 169 13.77 -9.93 -2.88
CA VAL A 169 13.52 -8.53 -3.27
C VAL A 169 12.91 -8.45 -4.67
N ARG A 170 13.50 -9.13 -5.66
CA ARG A 170 12.97 -9.18 -7.02
C ARG A 170 11.55 -9.74 -7.07
N LEU A 171 11.30 -10.84 -6.36
CA LEU A 171 9.99 -11.47 -6.32
C LEU A 171 8.93 -10.53 -5.71
N ARG A 172 9.28 -9.83 -4.63
CA ARG A 172 8.42 -8.81 -4.01
C ARG A 172 8.05 -7.69 -4.97
N GLU A 173 9.01 -7.18 -5.73
CA GLU A 173 8.77 -6.15 -6.75
C GLU A 173 7.74 -6.61 -7.79
N LEU A 174 7.89 -7.85 -8.28
CA LEU A 174 6.97 -8.44 -9.25
C LEU A 174 5.56 -8.65 -8.68
N VAL A 175 5.45 -9.07 -7.42
CA VAL A 175 4.15 -9.23 -6.74
C VAL A 175 3.46 -7.88 -6.57
N LEU A 176 4.20 -6.84 -6.13
CA LEU A 176 3.66 -5.49 -5.96
C LEU A 176 3.22 -4.88 -7.31
N GLU A 177 4.00 -5.08 -8.37
CA GLU A 177 3.64 -4.68 -9.73
C GLU A 177 2.37 -5.39 -10.21
N PHE A 178 2.28 -6.71 -10.02
CA PHE A 178 1.10 -7.49 -10.35
C PHE A 178 -0.15 -7.00 -9.62
N LEU A 179 -0.04 -6.73 -8.30
CA LEU A 179 -1.15 -6.22 -7.49
C LEU A 179 -1.63 -4.85 -7.98
N LYS A 180 -0.68 -3.96 -8.30
CA LYS A 180 -0.95 -2.61 -8.81
C LYS A 180 -1.64 -2.60 -10.18
N GLU A 181 -1.18 -3.45 -11.10
CA GLU A 181 -1.59 -3.35 -12.51
C GLU A 181 -2.70 -4.32 -12.91
N LYS A 182 -2.66 -5.57 -12.44
CA LYS A 182 -3.48 -6.66 -12.97
C LYS A 182 -4.49 -7.18 -11.96
N ALA A 183 -4.12 -7.27 -10.69
CA ALA A 183 -4.98 -7.84 -9.66
C ALA A 183 -6.05 -6.85 -9.17
N HIS A 184 -5.77 -5.55 -9.20
CA HIS A 184 -6.67 -4.52 -8.65
C HIS A 184 -8.14 -4.64 -9.12
N PRO A 185 -8.46 -4.74 -10.43
CA PRO A 185 -9.85 -4.80 -10.88
C PRO A 185 -10.63 -6.01 -10.38
N ILE A 186 -9.94 -7.13 -10.17
CA ILE A 186 -10.57 -8.35 -9.67
C ILE A 186 -10.65 -8.34 -8.14
N LEU A 187 -9.65 -7.79 -7.46
CA LEU A 187 -9.65 -7.67 -6.01
C LEU A 187 -10.72 -6.72 -5.49
N GLU A 188 -11.09 -5.67 -6.23
CA GLU A 188 -12.26 -4.84 -5.88
C GLU A 188 -13.58 -5.62 -5.81
N GLN A 189 -13.68 -6.75 -6.50
CA GLN A 189 -14.89 -7.58 -6.50
C GLN A 189 -14.91 -8.58 -5.33
N HIS A 190 -13.74 -8.94 -4.79
CA HIS A 190 -13.60 -9.98 -3.76
C HIS A 190 -13.25 -9.44 -2.38
N VAL A 191 -12.55 -8.30 -2.31
CA VAL A 191 -12.21 -7.62 -1.05
C VAL A 191 -13.35 -6.69 -0.68
N LEU A 192 -14.45 -7.28 -0.22
CA LEU A 192 -15.64 -6.58 0.26
C LEU A 192 -15.62 -6.46 1.79
N PRO A 193 -16.38 -5.52 2.38
CA PRO A 193 -16.55 -5.46 3.84
C PRO A 193 -16.96 -6.80 4.42
N GLU A 194 -16.27 -7.20 5.49
CA GLU A 194 -16.51 -8.42 6.26
C GLU A 194 -16.27 -9.73 5.49
N SER A 195 -15.64 -9.66 4.32
CA SER A 195 -15.18 -10.83 3.58
C SER A 195 -13.92 -11.44 4.22
N ASP A 196 -13.72 -12.74 4.03
CA ASP A 196 -12.49 -13.41 4.46
C ASP A 196 -11.24 -12.78 3.82
N ALA A 197 -11.36 -12.29 2.57
CA ALA A 197 -10.29 -11.61 1.86
C ALA A 197 -9.90 -10.28 2.54
N GLU A 198 -10.88 -9.48 2.97
CA GLU A 198 -10.63 -8.30 3.80
C GLU A 198 -9.99 -8.69 5.13
N GLY A 199 -10.49 -9.75 5.77
CA GLY A 199 -9.95 -10.29 7.03
C GLY A 199 -8.47 -10.66 6.92
N VAL A 200 -8.05 -11.28 5.82
CA VAL A 200 -6.64 -11.62 5.56
C VAL A 200 -5.77 -10.37 5.41
N LEU A 201 -6.24 -9.34 4.71
CA LEU A 201 -5.49 -8.09 4.56
C LEU A 201 -5.38 -7.32 5.88
N LEU A 202 -6.47 -7.29 6.66
CA LEU A 202 -6.50 -6.75 8.02
C LEU A 202 -5.50 -7.49 8.91
N ASP A 203 -5.54 -8.82 8.91
CA ASP A 203 -4.69 -9.64 9.77
C ASP A 203 -3.21 -9.55 9.39
N ARG A 204 -2.88 -9.74 8.12
CA ARG A 204 -1.48 -9.85 7.67
C ARG A 204 -0.86 -8.49 7.43
N ILE A 205 -1.41 -7.69 6.53
CA ILE A 205 -0.74 -6.46 6.10
C ILE A 205 -0.78 -5.39 7.19
N THR A 206 -1.92 -5.20 7.86
CA THR A 206 -2.00 -4.10 8.85
C THR A 206 -1.25 -4.41 10.14
N LYS A 207 -1.17 -5.68 10.56
CA LYS A 207 -0.30 -6.07 11.68
C LYS A 207 1.17 -5.86 11.31
N GLU A 208 1.58 -6.30 10.13
CA GLU A 208 2.97 -6.21 9.71
C GLU A 208 3.42 -4.78 9.45
N ILE A 209 2.57 -3.89 8.91
CA ILE A 209 2.90 -2.44 8.83
C ILE A 209 3.32 -1.87 10.19
N GLY A 210 2.67 -2.31 11.27
CA GLY A 210 3.00 -1.93 12.65
C GLY A 210 4.09 -2.80 13.31
N GLY A 211 4.53 -3.86 12.63
CA GLY A 211 5.48 -4.86 13.10
C GLY A 211 6.93 -4.45 12.88
N ASP A 212 7.83 -5.30 13.38
CA ASP A 212 9.25 -4.97 13.39
C ASP A 212 9.85 -5.02 11.99
N HIS A 213 9.52 -5.98 11.13
CA HIS A 213 10.19 -6.20 9.82
C HIS A 213 9.85 -5.18 8.74
N PHE A 214 8.77 -4.42 8.89
CA PHE A 214 8.29 -3.51 7.85
C PHE A 214 9.24 -2.35 7.53
N HIS A 215 10.23 -2.06 8.39
CA HIS A 215 11.27 -1.06 8.07
C HIS A 215 12.25 -1.54 6.98
N GLN A 216 12.30 -2.84 6.71
CA GLN A 216 13.16 -3.40 5.68
C GLN A 216 12.59 -3.15 4.27
N LEU A 217 11.30 -2.79 4.16
CA LEU A 217 10.73 -2.37 2.89
C LEU A 217 11.28 -1.00 2.48
N SER A 218 11.64 -0.88 1.19
CA SER A 218 11.98 0.40 0.59
C SER A 218 10.78 1.35 0.66
N GLN A 219 11.04 2.66 0.67
CA GLN A 219 9.98 3.67 0.64
C GLN A 219 9.07 3.47 -0.58
N GLN A 220 9.63 3.12 -1.74
CA GLN A 220 8.87 2.83 -2.95
C GLN A 220 7.90 1.64 -2.76
N HIS A 221 8.34 0.55 -2.11
CA HIS A 221 7.46 -0.59 -1.84
C HIS A 221 6.32 -0.22 -0.91
N VAL A 222 6.59 0.57 0.13
CA VAL A 222 5.54 1.06 1.04
C VAL A 222 4.55 1.95 0.29
N THR A 223 5.02 2.86 -0.56
CA THR A 223 4.13 3.72 -1.36
C THR A 223 3.24 2.91 -2.29
N VAL A 224 3.79 1.92 -3.02
CA VAL A 224 2.97 1.05 -3.89
C VAL A 224 1.95 0.26 -3.06
N LEU A 225 2.38 -0.33 -1.94
CA LEU A 225 1.50 -1.11 -1.07
C LEU A 225 0.35 -0.26 -0.49
N VAL A 226 0.67 0.91 0.06
CA VAL A 226 -0.31 1.78 0.73
C VAL A 226 -1.17 2.53 -0.27
N GLN A 227 -0.57 3.19 -1.26
CA GLN A 227 -1.30 4.12 -2.12
C GLN A 227 -1.90 3.46 -3.35
N ASP A 228 -1.17 2.55 -3.98
CA ASP A 228 -1.55 1.93 -5.25
C ASP A 228 -2.29 0.62 -5.04
N PHE A 229 -2.05 -0.10 -3.94
CA PHE A 229 -2.80 -1.31 -3.62
C PHE A 229 -3.93 -1.03 -2.62
N LEU A 230 -3.61 -0.83 -1.34
CA LEU A 230 -4.62 -0.67 -0.28
C LEU A 230 -5.52 0.56 -0.50
N GLY A 231 -4.93 1.69 -0.91
CA GLY A 231 -5.67 2.94 -1.11
C GLY A 231 -6.63 2.94 -2.29
N ARG A 232 -6.49 1.98 -3.22
CA ARG A 232 -7.44 1.80 -4.33
C ARG A 232 -8.55 0.81 -3.99
N LEU A 233 -8.46 0.05 -2.90
CA LEU A 233 -9.54 -0.84 -2.45
C LEU A 233 -10.60 -0.04 -1.69
N GLN A 234 -11.43 0.70 -2.42
CA GLN A 234 -12.43 1.62 -1.84
C GLN A 234 -13.55 0.90 -1.08
N ALA A 235 -13.72 -0.40 -1.29
CA ALA A 235 -14.81 -1.18 -0.72
C ALA A 235 -14.71 -1.34 0.81
N SER A 236 -13.54 -1.16 1.44
CA SER A 236 -13.34 -1.47 2.87
C SER A 236 -12.88 -0.25 3.72
N PRO A 237 -13.80 0.42 4.42
CA PRO A 237 -13.46 1.47 5.39
C PRO A 237 -12.64 0.94 6.59
N LYS A 238 -12.91 -0.30 7.04
CA LYS A 238 -12.20 -0.94 8.15
C LYS A 238 -10.72 -1.18 7.80
N LEU A 239 -10.44 -1.67 6.60
CA LEU A 239 -9.06 -1.88 6.11
C LEU A 239 -8.31 -0.56 6.02
N GLN A 240 -8.96 0.50 5.54
CA GLN A 240 -8.37 1.83 5.49
C GLN A 240 -8.05 2.35 6.89
N GLU A 241 -8.98 2.25 7.83
CA GLU A 241 -8.76 2.66 9.22
C GLU A 241 -7.61 1.89 9.87
N ALA A 242 -7.56 0.57 9.68
CA ALA A 242 -6.51 -0.28 10.21
C ALA A 242 -5.14 0.04 9.58
N THR A 243 -5.09 0.28 8.26
CA THR A 243 -3.87 0.68 7.54
C THR A 243 -3.34 2.01 8.06
N LEU A 244 -4.22 2.99 8.23
CA LEU A 244 -3.88 4.28 8.82
C LEU A 244 -3.32 4.09 10.23
N LYS A 245 -4.03 3.38 11.12
CA LYS A 245 -3.57 3.08 12.49
C LYS A 245 -2.18 2.44 12.50
N ALA A 246 -1.91 1.51 11.59
CA ALA A 246 -0.63 0.84 11.48
C ALA A 246 0.50 1.80 11.06
N LEU A 247 0.27 2.66 10.05
CA LEU A 247 1.24 3.67 9.62
C LEU A 247 1.62 4.64 10.74
N TYR A 248 0.66 5.02 11.60
CA TYR A 248 0.97 5.88 12.74
C TYR A 248 1.76 5.19 13.83
N ARG A 249 1.38 3.96 14.19
CA ARG A 249 2.17 3.16 15.15
C ARG A 249 3.62 3.08 14.67
N ARG A 250 3.81 2.91 13.35
CA ARG A 250 5.14 2.89 12.77
C ARG A 250 5.86 4.23 12.84
N ALA A 251 5.18 5.32 12.53
CA ALA A 251 5.75 6.66 12.67
C ALA A 251 6.15 6.98 14.12
N GLU A 252 5.33 6.58 15.10
CA GLU A 252 5.60 6.73 16.52
C GLU A 252 6.83 5.91 16.95
N GLN A 253 6.89 4.63 16.56
CA GLN A 253 8.07 3.78 16.78
C GLN A 253 9.35 4.40 16.20
N CYS A 254 9.28 4.95 14.99
CA CYS A 254 10.42 5.64 14.39
C CYS A 254 10.89 6.78 15.29
N VAL A 255 10.00 7.68 15.72
CA VAL A 255 10.38 8.80 16.60
C VAL A 255 10.97 8.35 17.93
N LEU A 256 10.46 7.25 18.50
CA LEU A 256 10.99 6.69 19.75
C LEU A 256 12.37 6.04 19.60
N SER A 257 12.75 5.57 18.41
CA SER A 257 14.01 4.84 18.17
C SER A 257 15.29 5.68 18.33
N LYS A 258 15.19 7.01 18.45
CA LYS A 258 16.32 7.97 18.64
C LYS A 258 17.46 7.85 17.61
N THR A 259 17.26 7.17 16.48
CA THR A 259 18.24 7.10 15.40
C THR A 259 18.30 8.42 14.62
N SER A 260 19.38 8.69 13.89
CA SER A 260 19.49 9.90 13.05
C SER A 260 18.48 9.91 11.90
N GLU A 261 18.09 8.73 11.38
CA GLU A 261 17.13 8.58 10.29
C GLU A 261 15.67 8.51 10.74
N ALA A 262 15.42 8.24 12.03
CA ALA A 262 14.09 8.10 12.61
C ALA A 262 13.11 9.20 12.21
N PRO A 263 13.47 10.50 12.25
CA PRO A 263 12.53 11.57 11.93
C PRO A 263 12.08 11.52 10.47
N ASN A 264 12.99 11.23 9.54
CA ASN A 264 12.68 11.13 8.12
C ASN A 264 11.77 9.92 7.83
N LYS A 265 12.01 8.78 8.48
CA LYS A 265 11.16 7.59 8.35
C LYS A 265 9.77 7.82 8.94
N ALA A 266 9.69 8.45 10.11
CA ALA A 266 8.41 8.83 10.72
C ALA A 266 7.60 9.76 9.81
N LEU A 267 8.27 10.76 9.23
CA LEU A 267 7.68 11.70 8.29
C LEU A 267 7.16 11.02 7.03
N PHE A 268 7.93 10.07 6.49
CA PHE A 268 7.51 9.27 5.33
C PHE A 268 6.19 8.52 5.60
N TYR A 269 6.08 7.77 6.71
CA TYR A 269 4.84 7.05 7.02
C TYR A 269 3.64 7.97 7.25
N LEU A 270 3.85 9.17 7.79
CA LEU A 270 2.79 10.17 7.94
C LEU A 270 2.34 10.74 6.59
N ASP A 271 3.25 10.93 5.64
CA ASP A 271 2.90 11.37 4.28
C ASP A 271 2.07 10.31 3.56
N GLU A 272 2.46 9.04 3.69
CA GLU A 272 1.69 7.91 3.14
C GLU A 272 0.28 7.85 3.72
N ALA A 273 0.15 8.06 5.03
CA ALA A 273 -1.14 8.09 5.70
C ALA A 273 -1.98 9.32 5.27
N ALA A 274 -1.35 10.48 5.10
CA ALA A 274 -2.00 11.69 4.59
C ALA A 274 -2.51 11.53 3.15
N ALA A 275 -1.70 10.91 2.28
CA ALA A 275 -2.07 10.62 0.90
C ALA A 275 -3.26 9.64 0.82
N LEU A 276 -3.28 8.63 1.69
CA LEU A 276 -4.38 7.66 1.76
C LEU A 276 -5.72 8.34 2.11
N MET A 277 -5.73 9.28 3.05
CA MET A 277 -6.95 10.03 3.39
C MET A 277 -7.40 11.01 2.31
N GLY A 278 -6.46 11.71 1.67
CA GLY A 278 -6.78 12.71 0.66
C GLY A 278 -7.59 12.14 -0.51
N LYS A 279 -7.39 10.84 -0.81
CA LYS A 279 -8.16 10.11 -1.84
C LYS A 279 -9.59 9.76 -1.42
N GLN A 280 -9.90 9.69 -0.12
CA GLN A 280 -11.11 9.04 0.40
C GLN A 280 -12.10 10.00 1.08
N GLY A 281 -11.70 11.25 1.39
CA GLY A 281 -12.60 12.24 2.00
C GLY A 281 -13.07 11.88 3.42
N VAL A 282 -12.46 10.88 4.06
CA VAL A 282 -12.87 10.37 5.38
C VAL A 282 -12.43 11.34 6.47
N THR A 283 -13.37 12.14 6.96
CA THR A 283 -13.16 13.12 8.04
C THR A 283 -13.23 12.47 9.42
N GLU A 284 -13.89 11.32 9.58
CA GLU A 284 -14.02 10.61 10.87
C GLU A 284 -12.68 10.09 11.42
N GLN A 285 -11.72 9.83 10.55
CA GLN A 285 -10.37 9.37 10.92
C GLN A 285 -9.43 10.52 11.31
N ALA A 286 -9.89 11.77 11.22
CA ALA A 286 -9.11 12.94 11.60
C ALA A 286 -8.69 12.94 13.07
N ALA A 287 -9.52 12.37 13.95
CA ALA A 287 -9.23 12.24 15.38
C ALA A 287 -7.99 11.38 15.66
N PHE A 288 -7.74 10.34 14.84
CA PHE A 288 -6.61 9.43 15.03
C PHE A 288 -5.29 10.11 14.65
N LEU A 289 -5.27 10.80 13.51
CA LEU A 289 -4.14 11.62 13.09
C LEU A 289 -3.87 12.79 14.00
N GLN A 290 -4.94 13.41 14.48
CA GLN A 290 -4.85 14.43 15.50
C GLN A 290 -4.06 13.88 16.69
N HIS A 291 -4.41 12.71 17.23
CA HIS A 291 -3.66 12.11 18.32
C HIS A 291 -2.20 11.84 17.95
N ALA A 292 -1.94 11.26 16.76
CA ALA A 292 -0.58 10.97 16.30
C ALA A 292 0.27 12.25 16.17
N TYR A 293 -0.24 13.28 15.50
CA TYR A 293 0.44 14.57 15.36
C TYR A 293 0.60 15.28 16.72
N GLN A 294 -0.35 15.16 17.65
CA GLN A 294 -0.20 15.71 19.00
C GLN A 294 0.94 15.03 19.78
N SER A 295 1.00 13.68 19.76
CA SER A 295 2.11 12.94 20.38
C SER A 295 3.45 13.31 19.76
N LEU A 296 3.49 13.43 18.44
CA LEU A 296 4.69 13.76 17.70
C LEU A 296 5.14 15.24 17.87
N LEU A 297 4.22 16.20 17.97
CA LEU A 297 4.51 17.61 18.30
C LEU A 297 5.07 17.76 19.71
N ARG A 298 4.71 16.87 20.66
CA ARG A 298 5.32 16.85 22.00
C ARG A 298 6.77 16.38 21.93
N THR A 299 7.06 15.39 21.09
CA THR A 299 8.42 14.85 20.90
C THR A 299 9.30 15.73 20.00
N SER A 300 8.72 16.60 19.17
CA SER A 300 9.47 17.40 18.18
C SER A 300 10.38 18.47 18.80
N ARG A 301 10.21 18.81 20.08
CA ARG A 301 11.04 19.80 20.78
C ARG A 301 12.53 19.43 20.81
N GLY A 302 12.86 18.13 20.73
CA GLY A 302 14.23 17.62 20.68
C GLY A 302 14.82 17.44 19.28
N LEU A 303 14.07 17.74 18.22
CA LEU A 303 14.53 17.53 16.83
C LEU A 303 15.35 18.72 16.30
N PRO A 304 16.28 18.47 15.36
CA PRO A 304 16.94 19.50 14.56
C PRO A 304 15.96 20.48 13.88
N ILE A 305 16.38 21.73 13.65
CA ILE A 305 15.49 22.82 13.20
C ILE A 305 14.87 22.56 11.82
N ASP A 306 15.66 22.01 10.90
CA ASP A 306 15.29 21.56 9.55
C ASP A 306 14.22 20.47 9.59
N LEU A 307 14.41 19.45 10.45
CA LEU A 307 13.44 18.37 10.63
C LEU A 307 12.15 18.87 11.28
N ARG A 308 12.25 19.80 12.24
CA ARG A 308 11.07 20.48 12.82
C ARG A 308 10.30 21.24 11.75
N THR A 309 10.98 21.95 10.84
CA THR A 309 10.29 22.68 9.77
C THR A 309 9.58 21.72 8.81
N SER A 310 10.25 20.68 8.33
CA SER A 310 9.65 19.67 7.46
C SER A 310 8.44 18.99 8.11
N TYR A 311 8.57 18.66 9.40
CA TYR A 311 7.50 18.14 10.25
C TYR A 311 6.28 19.06 10.29
N VAL A 312 6.52 20.34 10.48
CA VAL A 312 5.48 21.37 10.57
C VAL A 312 4.78 21.60 9.24
N CYS A 313 5.53 21.70 8.15
CA CYS A 313 4.97 21.81 6.81
C CYS A 313 4.00 20.66 6.51
N ARG A 314 4.33 19.43 6.92
CA ARG A 314 3.50 18.23 6.70
C ARG A 314 2.27 18.20 7.60
N VAL A 315 2.42 18.52 8.90
CA VAL A 315 1.29 18.69 9.83
C VAL A 315 0.29 19.68 9.27
N VAL A 316 0.80 20.80 8.76
CA VAL A 316 -0.07 21.84 8.23
C VAL A 316 -0.73 21.43 6.91
N ASN A 317 0.01 20.80 6.01
CA ASN A 317 -0.54 20.25 4.76
C ASN A 317 -1.69 19.27 5.04
N TYR A 318 -1.52 18.42 6.06
CA TYR A 318 -2.58 17.53 6.53
C TYR A 318 -3.85 18.30 6.94
N PHE A 319 -3.71 19.36 7.75
CA PHE A 319 -4.85 20.19 8.14
C PHE A 319 -5.52 20.93 6.98
N SER A 320 -4.76 21.28 5.92
CA SER A 320 -5.37 21.77 4.69
C SER A 320 -6.15 20.70 3.93
N ILE A 321 -5.67 19.46 3.89
CA ILE A 321 -6.35 18.32 3.23
C ILE A 321 -7.68 18.01 3.90
N LEU A 322 -7.74 18.09 5.23
CA LEU A 322 -8.98 17.87 5.97
C LEU A 322 -10.09 18.88 5.67
N LYS A 323 -9.82 19.94 4.87
CA LYS A 323 -10.77 21.03 4.55
C LYS A 323 -11.59 21.43 5.76
N ILE A 324 -10.94 21.57 6.92
CA ILE A 324 -11.61 21.96 8.15
C ILE A 324 -12.22 23.33 7.89
N SER A 325 -13.51 23.31 7.63
CA SER A 325 -14.34 24.47 7.38
C SER A 325 -14.60 25.10 8.75
N ASP A 326 -14.46 26.43 8.83
CA ASP A 326 -14.55 27.25 10.05
C ASP A 326 -15.34 26.58 11.20
N GLY A 327 -14.62 26.09 12.22
CA GLY A 327 -15.02 26.08 13.63
C GLY A 327 -16.17 25.18 14.11
N GLN A 328 -16.78 24.30 13.30
CA GLN A 328 -18.02 23.60 13.71
C GLN A 328 -17.83 22.22 14.36
N SER A 329 -16.60 21.70 14.50
CA SER A 329 -16.37 20.38 15.11
C SER A 329 -15.66 20.49 16.46
N GLU A 330 -16.32 20.00 17.52
CA GLU A 330 -15.79 19.90 18.90
C GLU A 330 -14.42 19.20 18.97
N VAL A 331 -14.11 18.40 17.95
CA VAL A 331 -12.88 17.61 17.85
C VAL A 331 -11.65 18.47 17.52
N VAL A 332 -11.82 19.60 16.81
CA VAL A 332 -10.70 20.34 16.21
C VAL A 332 -10.11 21.41 17.16
N GLY A 333 -10.88 21.86 18.16
CA GLY A 333 -10.47 22.89 19.12
C GLY A 333 -9.08 22.65 19.75
N PRO A 334 -8.82 21.49 20.38
CA PRO A 334 -7.55 21.21 21.06
C PRO A 334 -6.33 21.24 20.12
N ILE A 335 -6.52 20.98 18.83
CA ILE A 335 -5.45 21.02 17.83
C ILE A 335 -5.07 22.45 17.54
N TYR A 336 -6.06 23.28 17.21
CA TYR A 336 -5.81 24.68 16.91
C TYR A 336 -5.21 25.40 18.11
N GLU A 337 -5.51 24.94 19.32
CA GLU A 337 -4.82 25.42 20.51
C GLU A 337 -3.34 25.05 20.56
N GLN A 338 -2.99 23.80 20.27
CA GLN A 338 -1.59 23.38 20.24
C GLN A 338 -0.83 24.03 19.08
N LEU A 339 -1.41 24.10 17.88
CA LEU A 339 -0.83 24.80 16.73
C LEU A 339 -0.63 26.29 17.03
N ALA A 340 -1.60 26.95 17.67
CA ALA A 340 -1.45 28.33 18.12
C ALA A 340 -0.31 28.46 19.15
N SER A 341 -0.21 27.54 20.11
CA SER A 341 0.86 27.54 21.12
C SER A 341 2.26 27.33 20.52
N LEU A 342 2.36 26.61 19.40
CA LEU A 342 3.62 26.33 18.72
C LEU A 342 3.92 27.35 17.60
N SER A 343 2.91 28.08 17.12
CA SER A 343 2.94 28.97 15.94
C SER A 343 4.19 29.85 15.82
N THR A 344 4.68 30.41 16.92
CA THR A 344 5.87 31.27 16.94
C THR A 344 7.14 30.49 16.56
N MET A 345 7.32 29.30 17.15
CA MET A 345 8.38 28.37 16.81
C MET A 345 8.23 27.88 15.36
N LEU A 346 7.00 27.57 14.95
CA LEU A 346 6.70 27.04 13.62
C LEU A 346 7.00 28.06 12.51
N LEU A 347 6.59 29.31 12.69
CA LEU A 347 6.87 30.41 11.75
C LEU A 347 8.35 30.75 11.69
N GLN A 348 9.06 30.70 12.81
CA GLN A 348 10.51 30.89 12.84
C GLN A 348 11.24 29.77 12.06
N SER A 349 10.80 28.51 12.24
CA SER A 349 11.29 27.34 11.50
C SER A 349 11.08 27.47 9.99
N LEU A 350 9.88 27.87 9.55
CA LEU A 350 9.53 28.10 8.14
C LEU A 350 10.42 29.18 7.49
N LEU A 351 10.82 30.19 8.25
CA LEU A 351 11.70 31.27 7.77
C LEU A 351 13.16 30.87 7.70
N THR A 352 13.62 29.96 8.56
CA THR A 352 15.00 29.47 8.54
C THR A 352 15.27 28.53 7.35
N GLU A 353 14.32 27.66 6.97
CA GLU A 353 14.46 26.74 5.81
C GLU A 353 14.74 27.47 4.49
N LYS A 354 14.27 28.72 4.37
CA LYS A 354 14.50 29.58 3.21
C LYS A 354 15.96 30.05 3.07
N LYS A 355 16.71 30.16 4.17
CA LYS A 355 18.10 30.62 4.10
C LYS A 355 19.04 29.55 3.54
N ASP A 356 18.70 28.28 3.75
CA ASP A 356 19.59 27.15 3.47
C ASP A 356 19.15 26.31 2.25
N SER A 357 17.92 26.49 1.74
CA SER A 357 17.40 25.75 0.58
C SER A 357 17.50 26.53 -0.74
N VAL A 358 17.96 25.87 -1.81
CA VAL A 358 18.12 26.44 -3.17
C VAL A 358 16.75 26.64 -3.87
N LYS A 359 15.68 26.05 -3.34
CA LYS A 359 14.29 26.25 -3.77
C LYS A 359 13.38 26.21 -2.55
N PRO A 360 12.59 27.26 -2.28
CA PRO A 360 11.55 27.18 -1.28
C PRO A 360 10.55 26.09 -1.67
N THR A 361 10.21 25.19 -0.76
CA THR A 361 9.07 24.29 -0.97
C THR A 361 7.82 25.13 -1.23
N SER A 362 7.10 24.85 -2.31
CA SER A 362 5.87 25.54 -2.76
C SER A 362 4.67 25.44 -1.81
N ARG A 363 4.92 25.17 -0.52
CA ARG A 363 3.94 24.77 0.50
C ARG A 363 3.96 25.68 1.73
N VAL A 364 4.87 26.65 1.79
CA VAL A 364 5.00 27.63 2.88
C VAL A 364 3.79 28.58 2.97
N PRO A 365 3.21 29.07 1.86
CA PRO A 365 2.01 29.90 1.88
C PRO A 365 0.80 29.23 2.56
N GLU A 366 0.45 28.03 2.13
CA GLU A 366 -0.63 27.22 2.71
C GLU A 366 -0.34 26.93 4.19
N ALA A 367 0.93 26.70 4.52
CA ALA A 367 1.35 26.47 5.89
C ALA A 367 1.01 27.65 6.81
N CYS A 368 1.28 28.86 6.34
CA CYS A 368 0.96 30.08 7.07
C CYS A 368 -0.54 30.28 7.22
N LEU A 369 -1.34 29.96 6.20
CA LEU A 369 -2.80 30.11 6.25
C LEU A 369 -3.46 29.26 7.32
N VAL A 370 -3.05 28.00 7.44
CA VAL A 370 -3.60 27.12 8.47
C VAL A 370 -3.17 27.58 9.87
N LEU A 371 -1.92 28.03 10.04
CA LEU A 371 -1.46 28.58 11.32
C LEU A 371 -2.23 29.84 11.73
N LEU A 372 -2.57 30.70 10.76
CA LEU A 372 -3.41 31.88 10.97
C LEU A 372 -4.84 31.49 11.36
N ARG A 373 -5.45 30.52 10.68
CA ARG A 373 -6.77 29.96 11.04
C ARG A 373 -6.74 29.35 12.45
N ALA A 374 -5.68 28.63 12.78
CA ALA A 374 -5.46 28.05 14.11
C ALA A 374 -5.44 29.11 15.21
N TYR A 375 -4.67 30.17 14.97
CA TYR A 375 -4.58 31.29 15.88
C TYR A 375 -5.95 31.98 16.05
N ARG A 376 -6.70 32.18 14.96
CA ARG A 376 -8.05 32.77 14.98
C ARG A 376 -8.97 31.99 15.91
N GLN A 377 -9.01 30.68 15.75
CA GLN A 377 -9.88 29.80 16.53
C GLN A 377 -9.46 29.69 17.99
N HIS A 378 -8.15 29.70 18.29
CA HIS A 378 -7.68 29.80 19.67
C HIS A 378 -8.10 31.13 20.31
N LYS A 379 -7.98 32.25 19.58
CA LYS A 379 -8.37 33.58 20.09
C LYS A 379 -9.85 33.65 20.44
N THR A 380 -10.73 33.03 19.65
CA THR A 380 -12.17 33.00 19.94
C THR A 380 -12.53 32.11 21.13
N SER A 381 -11.77 31.04 21.38
CA SER A 381 -12.11 30.02 22.37
C SER A 381 -11.47 30.26 23.75
N ASN A 382 -10.19 30.65 23.80
CA ASN A 382 -9.39 30.72 25.03
C ASN A 382 -8.71 32.08 25.29
N GLY A 383 -9.00 33.09 24.46
CA GLY A 383 -8.33 34.38 24.51
C GLY A 383 -6.90 34.37 23.94
N PRO A 384 -6.23 35.53 23.86
CA PRO A 384 -4.90 35.63 23.25
C PRO A 384 -3.81 35.12 24.21
N ARG A 385 -3.32 33.89 24.02
CA ARG A 385 -2.15 33.35 24.74
C ARG A 385 -0.82 33.64 24.06
N VAL A 386 -0.81 33.77 22.74
CA VAL A 386 0.34 34.17 21.94
C VAL A 386 0.00 35.53 21.33
N SER A 387 0.94 36.47 21.27
CA SER A 387 0.65 37.77 20.66
C SER A 387 0.76 37.67 19.13
N LEU A 388 -0.27 38.08 18.39
CA LEU A 388 -0.16 38.29 16.93
C LEU A 388 1.01 39.23 16.59
N VAL A 389 1.35 40.15 17.49
CA VAL A 389 2.51 41.04 17.37
C VAL A 389 3.82 40.27 17.25
N THR A 390 3.95 39.13 17.93
CA THR A 390 5.14 38.27 17.81
C THR A 390 5.16 37.44 16.52
N LEU A 391 4.02 37.27 15.83
CA LEU A 391 3.94 36.49 14.57
C LEU A 391 4.04 37.38 13.32
N LEU A 392 3.64 38.65 13.43
CA LEU A 392 3.56 39.61 12.33
C LEU A 392 4.86 39.83 11.55
N PRO A 393 6.03 40.02 12.20
CA PRO A 393 7.29 40.20 11.48
C PRO A 393 7.62 39.00 10.60
N TYR A 394 7.33 37.79 11.11
CA TYR A 394 7.59 36.55 10.41
C TYR A 394 6.66 36.37 9.21
N LEU A 395 5.37 36.61 9.38
CA LEU A 395 4.38 36.54 8.30
C LEU A 395 4.68 37.55 7.19
N LYS A 396 5.01 38.79 7.55
CA LYS A 396 5.42 39.83 6.59
C LYS A 396 6.62 39.36 5.76
N GLN A 397 7.65 38.84 6.41
CA GLN A 397 8.85 38.34 5.74
C GLN A 397 8.56 37.16 4.80
N ILE A 398 7.60 36.29 5.14
CA ILE A 398 7.19 35.18 4.27
C ILE A 398 6.46 35.71 3.03
N VAL A 399 5.46 36.58 3.23
CA VAL A 399 4.64 37.16 2.15
C VAL A 399 5.48 37.97 1.16
N GLU A 400 6.44 38.76 1.65
CA GLU A 400 7.33 39.56 0.80
C GLU A 400 8.30 38.72 -0.04
N THR A 401 8.41 37.42 0.22
CA THR A 401 9.49 36.61 -0.34
C THR A 401 9.08 35.29 -0.99
N GLN A 402 7.78 35.05 -1.15
CA GLN A 402 7.19 33.90 -1.85
C GLN A 402 6.07 34.38 -2.79
N PRO A 403 5.78 33.67 -3.90
CA PRO A 403 4.50 33.82 -4.58
C PRO A 403 3.41 33.33 -3.63
N PHE A 404 2.83 34.27 -2.89
CA PHE A 404 1.79 34.04 -1.91
C PHE A 404 0.45 34.31 -2.60
N ASP A 405 -0.48 33.35 -2.59
CA ASP A 405 -1.83 33.57 -3.09
C ASP A 405 -2.54 34.58 -2.16
N ALA A 406 -2.36 35.85 -2.50
CA ALA A 406 -2.87 36.97 -1.73
C ALA A 406 -4.41 36.93 -1.65
N ASP A 407 -5.07 36.42 -2.68
CA ASP A 407 -6.53 36.35 -2.75
C ASP A 407 -7.11 35.33 -1.76
N ALA A 408 -6.41 34.21 -1.55
CA ALA A 408 -6.81 33.21 -0.54
C ALA A 408 -6.47 33.64 0.91
N ALA A 409 -5.41 34.43 1.08
CA ALA A 409 -4.83 34.73 2.38
C ALA A 409 -5.33 36.00 3.06
N TRP A 410 -5.54 37.02 2.25
CA TRP A 410 -5.93 38.35 2.69
C TRP A 410 -7.26 38.35 3.46
N PRO A 411 -8.30 37.59 3.06
CA PRO A 411 -9.54 37.50 3.83
C PRO A 411 -9.32 36.97 5.26
N GLU A 412 -8.40 36.02 5.48
CA GLU A 412 -8.13 35.48 6.82
C GLU A 412 -7.32 36.46 7.68
N LEU A 413 -6.36 37.17 7.09
CA LEU A 413 -5.63 38.24 7.77
C LEU A 413 -6.55 39.41 8.16
N GLN A 414 -7.49 39.77 7.29
CA GLN A 414 -8.53 40.77 7.54
C GLN A 414 -9.47 40.36 8.69
N LYS A 415 -9.82 39.08 8.81
CA LYS A 415 -10.64 38.57 9.93
C LYS A 415 -9.88 38.55 11.26
N LEU A 416 -8.55 38.47 11.24
CA LEU A 416 -7.69 38.46 12.42
C LEU A 416 -7.37 39.87 12.96
N ALA A 417 -7.29 40.84 12.05
CA ALA A 417 -7.11 42.25 12.35
C ALA A 417 -8.46 42.99 12.47
N ARG A 418 -8.48 44.13 13.12
CA ARG A 418 -9.55 45.13 12.92
C ARG A 418 -9.21 45.91 11.66
N VAL A 419 -10.03 45.80 10.62
CA VAL A 419 -9.91 46.67 9.44
C VAL A 419 -10.47 48.04 9.82
N ASN A 420 -9.65 49.09 9.76
CA ASN A 420 -10.17 50.44 9.94
C ASN A 420 -10.85 50.94 8.65
N HIS A 421 -11.55 52.07 8.73
CA HIS A 421 -12.29 52.67 7.61
C HIS A 421 -11.44 53.03 6.38
N ARG A 422 -10.11 52.91 6.46
CA ARG A 422 -9.16 53.15 5.36
C ARG A 422 -8.56 51.86 4.78
N GLY A 423 -9.05 50.68 5.19
CA GLY A 423 -8.56 49.39 4.71
C GLY A 423 -7.28 48.89 5.39
N ASN A 424 -6.78 49.59 6.41
CA ASN A 424 -5.55 49.17 7.11
C ASN A 424 -5.86 48.15 8.21
N LEU A 425 -5.03 47.10 8.30
CA LEU A 425 -5.12 46.04 9.30
C LEU A 425 -4.56 46.52 10.65
N HIS A 426 -5.40 46.59 11.68
CA HIS A 426 -4.99 46.80 13.07
C HIS A 426 -5.02 45.49 13.87
N PHE A 427 -3.86 44.97 14.25
CA PHE A 427 -3.79 43.80 15.12
C PHE A 427 -3.85 44.24 16.60
N CYS A 428 -5.00 44.03 17.24
CA CYS A 428 -5.30 44.54 18.57
C CYS A 428 -4.82 43.56 19.67
N SER A 429 -3.86 43.99 20.49
CA SER A 429 -3.38 43.28 21.68
C SER A 429 -4.00 43.89 22.95
N CYS A 430 -5.19 43.43 23.35
CA CYS A 430 -5.91 43.83 24.58
C CYS A 430 -6.35 45.32 24.71
N PRO A 431 -7.31 45.63 25.62
CA PRO A 431 -8.04 46.89 25.61
C PRO A 431 -7.29 47.94 26.42
N CYS A 432 -6.34 48.64 25.80
CA CYS A 432 -5.88 49.93 26.29
C CYS A 432 -5.50 50.84 25.12
N PRO A 433 -5.74 52.16 25.28
CA PRO A 433 -5.59 53.11 24.20
C PRO A 433 -4.11 53.35 23.94
N THR A 434 -3.77 53.58 22.67
CA THR A 434 -2.48 54.09 22.19
C THR A 434 -1.30 53.10 22.20
N ASN A 435 -1.31 52.16 21.25
CA ASN A 435 -0.12 51.86 20.45
C ASN A 435 -0.55 51.19 19.13
N ASN A 436 -0.60 51.98 18.06
CA ASN A 436 -0.96 51.52 16.73
C ASN A 436 0.28 50.97 16.01
N LEU A 437 0.40 49.66 15.90
CA LEU A 437 1.25 49.02 14.90
C LEU A 437 0.53 49.10 13.55
N TYR A 438 1.01 49.96 12.66
CA TYR A 438 0.53 50.04 11.27
C TYR A 438 1.35 49.10 10.40
N PHE A 439 0.70 48.09 9.82
CA PHE A 439 1.27 47.33 8.70
C PHE A 439 0.50 47.69 7.44
N ALA A 440 1.13 48.45 6.55
CA ALA A 440 0.70 48.58 5.17
C ALA A 440 1.41 47.49 4.36
N PHE A 441 0.65 46.57 3.76
CA PHE A 441 1.14 45.76 2.66
C PHE A 441 1.00 46.61 1.39
N PRO A 442 2.10 46.93 0.68
CA PRO A 442 1.98 47.62 -0.60
C PRO A 442 1.38 46.65 -1.63
N PHE A 443 0.42 47.17 -2.39
CA PHE A 443 -0.21 46.48 -3.53
C PHE A 443 0.74 46.33 -4.71
#